data_AF-A0A424XXY3-F1
#
_entry.id   AF-A0A424XXY3-F1
#
_cell.length_a   1.000
_cell.length_b   1.000
_cell.length_c   1.000
_cell.angle_alpha   90.00
_cell.angle_beta   90.00
_cell.angle_gamma   90.00
#
_symmetry.space_group_name_H-M   'P 1'
#
loop_
_entity.id
_entity.type
_entity.pdbx_description
1 polymer ?
#
loop_
_entity_poly.entity_id
_entity_poly.type
_entity_poly.pdbx_seq_one_letter_code
_entity_poly.pdbx_strand_id
1 'polypeptide(L)'
;IDSLSHAWSGQGGILEFVDRASQVQRNNFAAWREASPKHNSLVDAILGSDLHIIVTMRSKTAWEVQKDEKTGKTRPVKIGLAPVQRDGLEYEFTCVLELSVDGHIATASKDRTGLFDGRYVTPDIETGQILKEWLQGKGEKPTDLINDIMAHLFKLGLGSKLSEYEAYIESKYGRDLKGLTYSQLKEQIKNLELCHKDQDLQKRFIAFLIKQAA
;
A
#
# COMPACT_ATOMS: atom_id res chain seq x y z
N ILE A 1 14.24 7.76 -3.48
CA ILE A 1 14.72 8.90 -2.65
C ILE A 1 14.53 8.51 -1.19
N ASP A 2 15.63 8.34 -0.45
CA ASP A 2 15.59 7.98 0.98
C ASP A 2 16.44 8.94 1.83
N SER A 3 15.88 9.79 2.69
CA SER A 3 14.45 10.09 2.89
C SER A 3 14.09 11.47 2.34
N LEU A 4 12.87 11.61 1.83
CA LEU A 4 12.30 12.88 1.38
C LEU A 4 12.06 13.85 2.56
N SER A 5 11.99 13.33 3.80
CA SER A 5 11.83 14.13 5.02
C SER A 5 12.98 15.12 5.27
N HIS A 6 14.19 14.84 4.77
CA HIS A 6 15.32 15.76 4.91
C HIS A 6 15.13 17.05 4.12
N ALA A 7 14.44 17.01 2.97
CA ALA A 7 14.14 18.22 2.21
C ALA A 7 13.19 19.16 2.98
N TRP A 8 12.39 18.62 3.91
CA TRP A 8 11.48 19.39 4.74
C TRP A 8 12.13 19.88 6.03
N SER A 9 12.64 18.94 6.83
CA SER A 9 13.05 19.16 8.23
C SER A 9 14.54 18.93 8.50
N GLY A 10 15.30 18.52 7.48
CA GLY A 10 16.75 18.35 7.59
C GLY A 10 17.48 19.68 7.48
N GLN A 11 18.80 19.62 7.66
CA GLN A 11 19.67 20.79 7.49
C GLN A 11 19.54 21.37 6.08
N GLY A 12 19.32 22.68 5.99
CA GLY A 12 19.05 23.38 4.73
C GLY A 12 17.66 23.10 4.14
N GLY A 13 16.80 22.34 4.83
CA GLY A 13 15.43 22.05 4.41
C GLY A 13 14.51 23.26 4.48
N ILE A 14 13.27 23.06 4.04
CA ILE A 14 12.26 24.13 3.97
C ILE A 14 12.00 24.80 5.32
N LEU A 15 11.95 24.05 6.43
CA LEU A 15 11.70 24.62 7.76
C LEU A 15 12.84 25.55 8.20
N GLU A 16 14.10 25.14 8.04
CA GLU A 16 15.26 25.98 8.38
C GLU A 16 15.37 27.21 7.46
N PHE A 17 14.98 27.07 6.19
CA PHE A 17 14.87 28.21 5.28
C PHE A 17 13.84 29.22 5.77
N VAL A 18 12.63 28.76 6.14
CA VAL A 18 11.57 29.62 6.68
C VAL A 18 12.02 30.31 7.96
N ASP A 19 12.64 29.57 8.89
CA ASP A 19 13.11 30.13 10.16
C ASP A 19 14.12 31.27 9.94
N ARG A 20 15.13 31.07 9.09
CA ARG A 20 16.12 32.11 8.76
C ARG A 20 15.48 33.31 8.05
N ALA A 21 14.64 33.08 7.04
CA ALA A 21 13.97 34.15 6.31
C ALA A 21 13.03 34.96 7.22
N SER A 22 12.33 34.29 8.15
CA SER A 22 11.42 34.93 9.10
C SER A 22 12.16 35.87 10.07
N GLN A 23 13.38 35.54 10.49
CA GLN A 23 14.21 36.39 11.35
C GLN A 23 14.67 37.66 10.62
N VAL A 24 15.05 37.54 9.35
CA VAL A 24 15.49 38.68 8.52
C VAL A 24 14.33 39.60 8.18
N GLN A 25 13.20 39.03 7.75
CA GLN A 25 12.05 39.80 7.26
C GLN A 25 11.09 40.23 8.39
N ARG A 26 11.25 39.68 9.61
CA ARG A 26 10.32 39.80 10.75
C ARG A 26 8.86 39.47 10.38
N ASN A 27 8.66 38.66 9.33
CA ASN A 27 7.35 38.30 8.81
C ASN A 27 7.35 36.87 8.29
N ASN A 28 6.69 35.98 9.04
CA ASN A 28 6.60 34.56 8.70
C ASN A 28 5.85 34.31 7.38
N PHE A 29 4.82 35.11 7.06
CA PHE A 29 4.08 34.96 5.81
C PHE A 29 4.94 35.27 4.58
N ALA A 30 5.83 36.26 4.71
CA ALA A 30 6.76 36.61 3.62
C ALA A 30 7.80 35.50 3.42
N ALA A 31 8.33 34.93 4.50
CA ALA A 31 9.22 33.76 4.44
C ALA A 31 8.58 32.55 3.72
N TRP A 32 7.32 32.24 4.03
CA TRP A 32 6.60 31.14 3.36
C TRP A 32 6.32 31.41 1.87
N ARG A 33 6.18 32.68 1.46
CA ARG A 33 6.03 33.06 0.05
C ARG A 33 7.28 32.71 -0.76
N GLU A 34 8.46 32.75 -0.14
CA GLU A 34 9.74 32.36 -0.77
C GLU A 34 10.01 30.86 -0.66
N ALA A 35 9.61 30.23 0.45
CA ALA A 35 9.85 28.82 0.70
C ALA A 35 8.95 27.91 -0.13
N SER A 36 7.68 28.28 -0.32
CA SER A 36 6.69 27.43 -1.01
C SER A 36 7.06 27.12 -2.46
N PRO A 37 7.53 28.07 -3.28
CA PRO A 37 8.01 27.77 -4.63
C PRO A 37 9.17 26.75 -4.64
N LYS A 38 10.06 26.76 -3.64
CA LYS A 38 11.17 25.79 -3.54
C LYS A 38 10.66 24.39 -3.27
N HIS A 39 9.70 24.26 -2.35
CA HIS A 39 9.05 22.99 -2.08
C HIS A 39 8.31 22.47 -3.31
N ASN A 40 7.51 23.32 -3.96
CA ASN A 40 6.75 22.96 -5.14
C ASN A 40 7.68 22.52 -6.28
N SER A 41 8.79 23.23 -6.51
CA SER A 41 9.78 22.83 -7.53
C SER A 41 10.37 21.44 -7.29
N LEU A 42 10.56 21.01 -6.03
CA LEU A 42 10.98 19.65 -5.71
C LEU A 42 9.87 18.64 -6.03
N VAL A 43 8.62 18.94 -5.65
CA VAL A 43 7.46 18.09 -5.95
C VAL A 43 7.28 17.93 -7.46
N ASP A 44 7.29 19.05 -8.20
CA ASP A 44 7.16 19.09 -9.65
C ASP A 44 8.27 18.30 -10.33
N ALA A 45 9.51 18.35 -9.82
CA ALA A 45 10.62 17.57 -10.34
C ALA A 45 10.45 16.06 -10.11
N ILE A 46 9.84 15.65 -8.99
CA ILE A 46 9.52 14.25 -8.73
C ILE A 46 8.39 13.79 -9.66
N LEU A 47 7.31 14.55 -9.77
CA LEU A 47 6.13 14.19 -10.55
C LEU A 47 6.37 14.24 -12.07
N GLY A 48 7.20 15.18 -12.52
CA GLY A 48 7.56 15.35 -13.94
C GLY A 48 8.73 14.47 -14.40
N SER A 49 9.24 13.58 -13.56
CA SER A 49 10.35 12.69 -13.93
C SER A 49 9.88 11.58 -14.88
N ASP A 50 10.69 11.27 -15.89
CA ASP A 50 10.50 10.09 -16.75
C ASP A 50 10.82 8.76 -16.04
N LEU A 51 11.20 8.81 -14.76
CA LEU A 51 11.52 7.65 -13.94
C LEU A 51 10.38 7.30 -12.98
N HIS A 52 10.27 6.02 -12.63
CA HIS A 52 9.46 5.59 -11.50
C HIS A 52 10.19 5.88 -10.20
N ILE A 53 9.64 6.81 -9.40
CA ILE A 53 10.27 7.26 -8.16
C ILE A 53 9.57 6.66 -6.95
N ILE A 54 10.33 5.92 -6.14
CA ILE A 54 9.94 5.54 -4.79
C ILE A 54 10.56 6.52 -3.82
N VAL A 55 9.77 7.05 -2.88
CA VAL A 55 10.25 7.91 -1.81
C VAL A 55 9.99 7.25 -0.45
N THR A 56 10.88 7.48 0.50
CA THR A 56 10.64 7.14 1.90
C THR A 56 10.50 8.42 2.71
N MET A 57 9.65 8.37 3.73
CA MET A 57 9.46 9.46 4.67
C MET A 57 9.44 8.89 6.07
N ARG A 58 10.00 9.65 7.02
CA ARG A 58 9.84 9.33 8.44
C ARG A 58 8.42 9.68 8.87
N SER A 59 7.87 8.91 9.80
CA SER A 59 6.60 9.22 10.45
C SER A 59 6.83 9.84 11.82
N LYS A 60 6.01 10.83 12.19
CA LYS A 60 5.96 11.42 13.53
C LYS A 60 4.54 11.28 14.08
N THR A 61 4.41 11.39 15.40
CA THR A 61 3.08 11.49 16.01
C THR A 61 2.42 12.80 15.60
N ALA A 62 1.20 12.72 15.10
CA ALA A 62 0.36 13.85 14.72
C ALA A 62 -0.53 14.24 15.91
N TRP A 63 -0.63 15.55 16.14
CA TRP A 63 -1.40 16.15 17.22
C TRP A 63 -2.32 17.23 16.65
N GLU A 64 -3.56 17.28 17.10
CA GLU A 64 -4.53 18.33 16.77
C GLU A 64 -4.92 19.08 18.03
N VAL A 65 -5.09 20.40 17.93
CA VAL A 65 -5.56 21.21 19.04
C VAL A 65 -7.08 21.27 18.99
N GLN A 66 -7.74 20.53 19.89
CA GLN A 66 -9.20 20.57 20.02
C GLN A 66 -9.61 21.56 21.12
N LYS A 67 -10.65 22.34 20.84
CA LYS A 67 -11.27 23.22 21.81
C LYS A 67 -12.35 22.45 22.57
N ASP A 68 -12.22 22.38 23.89
CA ASP A 68 -13.23 21.81 24.76
C ASP A 68 -14.45 22.75 24.77
N GLU A 69 -15.57 22.28 24.23
CA GLU A 69 -16.82 23.04 24.13
C GLU A 69 -17.39 23.42 25.50
N LYS A 70 -17.07 22.69 26.57
CA LYS A 70 -17.57 22.95 27.92
C LYS A 70 -16.68 23.91 28.71
N THR A 71 -15.37 23.82 28.55
CA THR A 71 -14.41 24.62 29.34
C THR A 71 -13.77 25.76 28.57
N GLY A 72 -13.94 25.81 27.24
CA GLY A 72 -13.33 26.79 26.34
C GLY A 72 -11.81 26.63 26.18
N LYS A 73 -11.19 25.68 26.90
CA LYS A 73 -9.75 25.44 26.89
C LYS A 73 -9.35 24.60 25.69
N THR A 74 -8.18 24.88 25.14
CA THR A 74 -7.58 24.07 24.08
C THR A 74 -6.75 22.94 24.69
N ARG A 75 -6.88 21.73 24.14
CA ARG A 75 -6.07 20.58 24.50
C ARG A 75 -5.47 19.91 23.26
N PRO A 76 -4.19 19.53 23.28
CA PRO A 76 -3.62 18.71 22.22
C PRO A 76 -4.17 17.28 22.33
N VAL A 77 -4.68 16.76 21.23
CA VAL A 77 -5.19 15.39 21.09
C VAL A 77 -4.33 14.68 20.06
N LYS A 78 -3.85 13.47 20.39
CA LYS A 78 -3.11 12.63 19.45
C LYS A 78 -4.08 12.12 18.39
N ILE A 79 -3.85 12.47 17.13
CA ILE A 79 -4.71 12.07 16.00
C ILE A 79 -4.14 10.91 15.17
N GLY A 80 -2.88 10.54 15.39
CA GLY A 80 -2.29 9.37 14.73
C GLY A 80 -0.80 9.57 14.41
N LEU A 81 -0.39 9.03 13.26
CA LEU A 81 0.91 9.27 12.66
C LEU A 81 0.74 10.15 11.43
N ALA A 82 1.75 10.97 11.14
CA ALA A 82 1.84 11.75 9.90
C ALA A 82 3.27 11.74 9.38
N PRO A 83 3.47 11.82 8.05
CA PRO A 83 4.80 11.95 7.49
C PRO A 83 5.47 13.25 7.96
N VAL A 84 6.79 13.22 8.12
CA VAL A 84 7.60 14.42 8.36
C VAL A 84 7.80 15.13 7.03
N GLN A 85 6.78 15.88 6.62
CA GLN A 85 6.70 16.61 5.36
C GLN A 85 5.59 17.67 5.40
N ARG A 86 5.45 18.50 4.35
CA ARG A 86 4.27 19.35 4.15
C ARG A 86 3.01 18.50 4.10
N ASP A 87 2.01 18.90 4.88
CA ASP A 87 0.70 18.27 4.91
C ASP A 87 0.10 18.20 3.50
N GLY A 88 -0.40 17.01 3.14
CA GLY A 88 -1.03 16.74 1.86
C GLY A 88 -0.08 16.25 0.76
N LEU A 89 1.24 16.16 0.99
CA LEU A 89 2.16 15.62 -0.03
C LEU A 89 1.81 14.19 -0.43
N GLU A 90 1.28 13.38 0.49
CA GLU A 90 0.77 12.03 0.22
C GLU A 90 -0.27 11.99 -0.92
N TYR A 91 -0.99 13.10 -1.16
CA TYR A 91 -1.95 13.19 -2.26
C TYR A 91 -1.31 13.35 -3.65
N GLU A 92 -0.01 13.60 -3.72
CA GLU A 92 0.74 13.68 -4.98
C GLU A 92 1.20 12.29 -5.47
N PHE A 93 1.36 11.31 -4.59
CA PHE A 93 1.86 9.97 -4.95
C PHE A 93 0.78 9.00 -5.43
N THR A 94 1.09 8.09 -6.35
CA THR A 94 0.13 7.06 -6.81
C THR A 94 -0.29 6.09 -5.71
N CYS A 95 0.66 5.69 -4.87
CA CYS A 95 0.46 4.75 -3.76
C CYS A 95 1.31 5.21 -2.57
N VAL A 96 0.75 5.13 -1.37
CA VAL A 96 1.39 5.46 -0.10
C VAL A 96 1.19 4.28 0.84
N LEU A 97 2.31 3.70 1.27
CA LEU A 97 2.35 2.57 2.18
C LEU A 97 2.88 3.03 3.54
N GLU A 98 2.14 2.71 4.59
CA GLU A 98 2.56 2.89 5.97
C GLU A 98 3.16 1.59 6.48
N LEU A 99 4.40 1.66 6.98
CA LEU A 99 5.09 0.51 7.54
C LEU A 99 4.89 0.48 9.05
N SER A 100 4.43 -0.65 9.57
CA SER A 100 4.46 -0.93 11.00
C SER A 100 5.90 -0.97 11.51
N VAL A 101 6.09 -0.47 12.73
CA VAL A 101 7.40 -0.53 13.42
C VAL A 101 7.81 -1.98 13.64
N ASP A 102 6.86 -2.79 14.11
CA ASP A 102 7.07 -4.22 14.34
C ASP A 102 6.75 -5.01 13.07
N GLY A 103 7.70 -5.81 12.60
CA GLY A 103 7.52 -6.73 11.48
C GLY A 103 7.48 -6.10 10.08
N HIS A 104 7.62 -4.78 9.96
CA HIS A 104 7.67 -4.05 8.68
C HIS A 104 6.50 -4.37 7.75
N ILE A 105 5.31 -4.53 8.33
CA ILE A 105 4.09 -4.80 7.60
C ILE A 105 3.59 -3.49 7.00
N ALA A 106 3.45 -3.46 5.69
CA ALA A 106 2.89 -2.37 4.94
C ALA A 106 1.36 -2.47 4.87
N THR A 107 0.71 -1.34 5.11
CA THR A 107 -0.71 -1.10 4.80
C THR A 107 -0.83 0.15 3.94
N ALA A 108 -1.71 0.12 2.93
CA ALA A 108 -1.93 1.29 2.09
C ALA A 108 -2.82 2.33 2.79
N SER A 109 -2.30 3.54 3.00
CA SER A 109 -3.12 4.70 3.40
C SER A 109 -3.68 5.45 2.18
N LYS A 110 -3.07 5.23 1.01
CA LYS A 110 -3.59 5.64 -0.30
C LYS A 110 -3.12 4.65 -1.35
N ASP A 111 -4.03 4.17 -2.19
CA ASP A 111 -3.67 3.29 -3.30
C ASP A 111 -4.56 3.52 -4.53
N ARG A 112 -3.99 4.13 -5.59
CA ARG A 112 -4.67 4.25 -6.89
C ARG A 112 -4.46 3.01 -7.79
N THR A 113 -3.60 2.08 -7.39
CA THR A 113 -3.30 0.86 -8.15
C THR A 113 -4.32 -0.24 -7.86
N GLY A 114 -4.84 -0.29 -6.64
CA GLY A 114 -5.71 -1.37 -6.14
C GLY A 114 -4.95 -2.66 -5.85
N LEU A 115 -3.62 -2.62 -5.83
CA LEU A 115 -2.75 -3.77 -5.57
C LEU A 115 -2.64 -4.09 -4.08
N PHE A 116 -2.78 -3.09 -3.22
CA PHE A 116 -2.52 -3.18 -1.78
C PHE A 116 -3.78 -2.92 -0.93
N ASP A 117 -4.92 -2.70 -1.56
CA ASP A 117 -6.18 -2.39 -0.88
C ASP A 117 -6.61 -3.50 0.08
N GLY A 118 -6.79 -3.15 1.36
CA GLY A 118 -7.14 -4.09 2.44
C GLY A 118 -6.08 -5.16 2.74
N ARG A 119 -4.87 -5.04 2.19
CA ARG A 119 -3.80 -6.06 2.34
C ARG A 119 -2.75 -5.64 3.36
N TYR A 120 -2.22 -6.65 4.05
CA TYR A 120 -1.07 -6.54 4.95
C TYR A 120 0.09 -7.29 4.29
N VAL A 121 1.10 -6.55 3.82
CA VAL A 121 2.22 -7.13 3.06
C VAL A 121 3.54 -6.67 3.64
N THR A 122 4.50 -7.57 3.81
CA THR A 122 5.89 -7.14 4.06
C THR A 122 6.53 -6.89 2.69
N PRO A 123 6.91 -5.65 2.35
CA PRO A 123 7.45 -5.36 1.02
C PRO A 123 8.71 -6.16 0.72
N ASP A 124 8.77 -6.71 -0.49
CA ASP A 124 9.82 -7.60 -0.95
C ASP A 124 10.07 -7.44 -2.47
N ILE A 125 10.79 -8.38 -3.08
CA ILE A 125 11.05 -8.36 -4.53
C ILE A 125 9.75 -8.49 -5.33
N GLU A 126 8.81 -9.33 -4.89
CA GLU A 126 7.52 -9.52 -5.57
C GLU A 126 6.73 -8.21 -5.59
N THR A 127 6.72 -7.47 -4.48
CA THR A 127 6.08 -6.16 -4.36
C THR A 127 6.52 -5.20 -5.46
N GLY A 128 7.83 -5.11 -5.71
CA GLY A 128 8.38 -4.27 -6.78
C GLY A 128 8.04 -4.78 -8.19
N GLN A 129 7.96 -6.09 -8.39
CA GLN A 129 7.57 -6.70 -9.66
C GLN A 129 6.11 -6.40 -10.00
N ILE A 130 5.19 -6.53 -9.03
CA ILE A 130 3.77 -6.23 -9.23
C ILE A 130 3.57 -4.76 -9.59
N LEU A 131 4.24 -3.84 -8.88
CA LEU A 131 4.21 -2.42 -9.21
C LEU A 131 4.70 -2.15 -10.63
N LYS A 132 5.78 -2.81 -11.05
CA LYS A 132 6.31 -2.71 -12.41
C LYS A 132 5.32 -3.24 -13.45
N GLU A 133 4.69 -4.39 -13.21
CA GLU A 133 3.67 -4.96 -14.10
C GLU A 133 2.48 -4.00 -14.25
N TRP A 134 2.03 -3.40 -13.15
CA TRP A 134 0.97 -2.40 -13.15
C TRP A 134 1.33 -1.15 -13.94
N LEU A 135 2.54 -0.63 -13.77
CA LEU A 135 3.06 0.52 -14.53
C LEU A 135 3.15 0.23 -16.04
N GLN A 136 3.28 -1.04 -16.43
CA GLN A 136 3.27 -1.48 -17.83
C GLN A 136 1.85 -1.76 -18.37
N GLY A 137 0.80 -1.49 -17.60
CA GLY A 137 -0.60 -1.74 -17.98
C GLY A 137 -0.99 -3.22 -17.93
N LYS A 138 -0.21 -4.07 -17.24
CA LYS A 138 -0.43 -5.52 -17.13
C LYS A 138 -0.72 -5.99 -15.71
N GLY A 139 -0.73 -5.08 -14.74
CA GLY A 139 -0.96 -5.44 -13.33
C GLY A 139 -2.40 -5.79 -13.08
N GLU A 140 -2.66 -7.06 -12.80
CA GLU A 140 -3.96 -7.54 -12.34
C GLU A 140 -4.10 -7.28 -10.84
N LYS A 141 -5.28 -6.84 -10.39
CA LYS A 141 -5.50 -6.62 -8.95
C LYS A 141 -5.67 -7.97 -8.27
N PRO A 142 -5.22 -8.14 -7.02
CA PRO A 142 -5.45 -9.36 -6.28
C PRO A 142 -6.94 -9.74 -6.14
N THR A 143 -7.83 -8.76 -6.04
CA THR A 143 -9.29 -8.99 -6.04
C THR A 143 -9.77 -9.63 -7.33
N ASP A 144 -9.21 -9.23 -8.47
CA ASP A 144 -9.57 -9.75 -9.78
C ASP A 144 -9.08 -11.20 -9.90
N LEU A 145 -7.84 -11.47 -9.47
CA LEU A 145 -7.30 -12.83 -9.42
C LEU A 145 -8.12 -13.77 -8.52
N ILE A 146 -8.59 -13.28 -7.37
CA ILE A 146 -9.47 -14.05 -6.49
C ILE A 146 -10.80 -14.35 -7.21
N ASN A 147 -11.39 -13.36 -7.88
CA ASN A 147 -12.61 -13.57 -8.66
C ASN A 147 -12.40 -14.60 -9.78
N ASP A 148 -11.24 -14.60 -10.44
CA ASP A 148 -10.89 -15.58 -11.46
C ASP A 148 -10.77 -17.00 -10.89
N ILE A 149 -10.14 -17.15 -9.72
CA ILE A 149 -10.10 -18.43 -8.99
C ILE A 149 -11.53 -18.94 -8.74
N MET A 150 -12.41 -18.08 -8.23
CA MET A 150 -13.81 -18.43 -7.98
C MET A 150 -14.55 -18.83 -9.26
N ALA A 151 -14.33 -18.11 -10.36
CA ALA A 151 -14.91 -18.42 -11.65
C ALA A 151 -14.42 -19.77 -12.21
N HIS A 152 -13.13 -20.08 -12.05
CA HIS A 152 -12.57 -21.38 -12.41
C HIS A 152 -13.15 -22.52 -11.58
N LEU A 153 -13.25 -22.36 -10.26
CA LEU A 153 -13.90 -23.34 -9.38
C LEU A 153 -15.33 -23.62 -9.83
N PHE A 154 -16.11 -22.58 -10.11
CA PHE A 154 -17.48 -22.76 -10.60
C PHE A 154 -17.53 -23.53 -11.92
N LYS A 155 -16.70 -23.18 -12.90
CA LYS A 155 -16.61 -23.88 -14.19
C LYS A 155 -16.17 -25.35 -14.05
N LEU A 156 -15.38 -25.68 -13.03
CA LEU A 156 -14.98 -27.06 -12.71
C LEU A 156 -16.05 -27.86 -11.95
N GLY A 157 -17.21 -27.26 -11.66
CA GLY A 157 -18.25 -27.88 -10.83
C GLY A 157 -17.90 -27.92 -9.33
N LEU A 158 -16.89 -27.15 -8.91
CA LEU A 158 -16.40 -27.07 -7.53
C LEU A 158 -17.07 -25.96 -6.72
N GLY A 159 -18.09 -25.28 -7.25
CA GLY A 159 -18.76 -24.17 -6.56
C GLY A 159 -19.36 -24.56 -5.20
N SER A 160 -19.89 -25.78 -5.06
CA SER A 160 -20.37 -26.31 -3.78
C SER A 160 -19.27 -26.81 -2.84
N LYS A 161 -18.01 -26.77 -3.29
CA LYS A 161 -16.82 -27.26 -2.58
C LYS A 161 -15.87 -26.15 -2.16
N LEU A 162 -16.39 -24.92 -2.06
CA LEU A 162 -15.59 -23.76 -1.72
C LEU A 162 -14.93 -23.92 -0.35
N SER A 163 -15.67 -24.42 0.64
CA SER A 163 -15.15 -24.65 1.99
C SER A 163 -13.99 -25.66 2.00
N GLU A 164 -14.09 -26.75 1.25
CA GLU A 164 -13.00 -27.72 1.12
C GLU A 164 -11.79 -27.12 0.39
N TYR A 165 -12.02 -26.26 -0.60
CA TYR A 165 -10.95 -25.55 -1.27
C TYR A 165 -10.26 -24.53 -0.35
N GLU A 166 -11.01 -23.78 0.44
CA GLU A 166 -10.47 -22.86 1.44
C GLU A 166 -9.65 -23.61 2.50
N ALA A 167 -10.13 -24.77 2.98
CA ALA A 167 -9.37 -25.63 3.89
C ALA A 167 -8.06 -26.14 3.26
N TYR A 168 -8.07 -26.48 1.97
CA TYR A 168 -6.86 -26.81 1.22
C TYR A 168 -5.88 -25.63 1.17
N ILE A 169 -6.36 -24.42 0.87
CA ILE A 169 -5.54 -23.20 0.81
C ILE A 169 -4.91 -22.91 2.17
N GLU A 170 -5.69 -22.98 3.25
CA GLU A 170 -5.21 -22.78 4.61
C GLU A 170 -4.16 -23.83 4.99
N SER A 171 -4.40 -25.11 4.66
CA SER A 171 -3.44 -26.18 4.93
C SER A 171 -2.14 -26.05 4.12
N LYS A 172 -2.19 -25.52 2.88
CA LYS A 172 -1.01 -25.40 2.01
C LYS A 172 -0.18 -24.16 2.32
N TYR A 173 -0.83 -23.04 2.61
CA TYR A 173 -0.18 -21.72 2.71
C TYR A 173 -0.24 -21.11 4.12
N GLY A 174 -0.98 -21.71 5.06
CA GLY A 174 -1.15 -21.21 6.43
C GLY A 174 -1.95 -19.91 6.49
N ARG A 175 -2.80 -19.64 5.51
CA ARG A 175 -3.59 -18.41 5.38
C ARG A 175 -4.79 -18.63 4.46
N ASP A 176 -5.76 -17.73 4.53
CA ASP A 176 -6.96 -17.75 3.69
C ASP A 176 -6.66 -17.28 2.25
N LEU A 177 -7.66 -17.43 1.38
CA LEU A 177 -7.57 -17.04 -0.03
C LEU A 177 -7.23 -15.54 -0.21
N LYS A 178 -7.75 -14.68 0.67
CA LYS A 178 -7.50 -13.23 0.65
C LYS A 178 -6.07 -12.89 1.08
N GLY A 179 -5.47 -13.70 1.95
CA GLY A 179 -4.10 -13.54 2.44
C GLY A 179 -3.02 -14.04 1.48
N LEU A 180 -3.39 -14.76 0.41
CA LEU A 180 -2.41 -15.30 -0.56
C LEU A 180 -1.64 -14.20 -1.28
N THR A 181 -0.32 -14.37 -1.35
CA THR A 181 0.58 -13.53 -2.14
C THR A 181 0.20 -13.56 -3.62
N TYR A 182 0.76 -12.63 -4.40
CA TYR A 182 0.38 -12.49 -5.79
C TYR A 182 0.80 -13.71 -6.63
N SER A 183 2.01 -14.23 -6.41
CA SER A 183 2.49 -15.47 -7.00
C SER A 183 1.64 -16.66 -6.61
N GLN A 184 1.21 -16.76 -5.36
CA GLN A 184 0.32 -17.84 -4.91
C GLN A 184 -1.05 -17.77 -5.60
N LEU A 185 -1.63 -16.58 -5.78
CA LEU A 185 -2.88 -16.40 -6.53
C LEU A 185 -2.71 -16.85 -7.99
N LYS A 186 -1.63 -16.41 -8.66
CA LYS A 186 -1.32 -16.85 -10.05
C LYS A 186 -1.06 -18.35 -10.13
N GLU A 187 -0.41 -18.94 -9.13
CA GLU A 187 -0.20 -20.39 -9.03
C GLU A 187 -1.54 -21.13 -8.97
N GLN A 188 -2.50 -20.65 -8.16
CA GLN A 188 -3.82 -21.27 -8.05
C GLN A 188 -4.60 -21.22 -9.36
N ILE A 189 -4.62 -20.07 -10.04
CA ILE A 189 -5.27 -19.94 -11.36
C ILE A 189 -4.67 -20.97 -12.33
N LYS A 190 -3.33 -21.02 -12.44
CA LYS A 190 -2.64 -21.97 -13.32
C LYS A 190 -2.98 -23.42 -12.99
N ASN A 191 -3.05 -23.79 -11.71
CA ASN A 191 -3.41 -25.14 -11.30
C ASN A 191 -4.85 -25.51 -11.69
N LEU A 192 -5.79 -24.57 -11.55
CA LEU A 192 -7.19 -24.77 -11.96
C LEU A 192 -7.33 -24.83 -13.48
N GLU A 193 -6.56 -24.04 -14.23
CA GLU A 193 -6.48 -24.14 -15.70
C GLU A 193 -5.97 -25.50 -16.17
N LEU A 194 -5.01 -26.10 -15.45
CA LEU A 194 -4.56 -27.46 -15.75
C LEU A 194 -5.67 -28.49 -15.51
N CYS A 195 -6.45 -28.32 -14.43
CA CYS A 195 -7.62 -29.17 -14.17
C CYS A 195 -8.70 -29.05 -15.27
N HIS A 196 -8.84 -27.90 -15.91
CA HIS A 196 -9.73 -27.77 -17.08
C HIS A 196 -9.27 -28.58 -18.29
N LYS A 197 -7.95 -28.76 -18.45
CA LYS A 197 -7.34 -29.45 -19.60
C LYS A 197 -7.21 -30.96 -19.39
N ASP A 198 -7.10 -31.40 -18.13
CA ASP A 198 -6.87 -32.79 -17.75
C ASP A 198 -7.96 -33.28 -16.79
N GLN A 199 -8.87 -34.11 -17.31
CA GLN A 199 -9.98 -34.68 -16.53
C GLN A 199 -9.52 -35.64 -15.43
N ASP A 200 -8.39 -36.34 -15.60
CA ASP A 200 -7.88 -37.23 -14.56
C ASP A 200 -7.26 -36.42 -13.42
N LEU A 201 -6.54 -35.34 -13.75
CA LEU A 201 -6.06 -34.39 -12.75
C LEU A 201 -7.22 -33.74 -11.99
N GLN A 202 -8.28 -33.33 -12.69
CA GLN A 202 -9.48 -32.78 -12.06
C GLN A 202 -10.11 -33.77 -11.07
N LYS A 203 -10.34 -35.02 -11.47
CA LYS A 203 -10.92 -36.05 -10.59
C LYS A 203 -10.05 -36.31 -9.35
N ARG A 204 -8.73 -36.37 -9.52
CA ARG A 204 -7.77 -36.53 -8.41
C ARG A 204 -7.82 -35.35 -7.45
N PHE A 205 -7.88 -34.12 -7.98
CA PHE A 205 -7.96 -32.91 -7.17
C PHE A 205 -9.28 -32.86 -6.37
N ILE A 206 -10.41 -33.18 -7.00
CA ILE A 206 -11.72 -33.28 -6.30
C ILE A 206 -11.65 -34.30 -5.16
N ALA A 207 -11.12 -35.50 -5.43
CA ALA A 207 -10.98 -36.54 -4.42
C ALA A 207 -10.07 -36.11 -3.26
N PHE A 208 -9.00 -35.37 -3.56
CA PHE A 208 -8.10 -34.80 -2.57
C PHE A 208 -8.82 -33.78 -1.67
N LEU A 209 -9.57 -32.83 -2.25
CA LEU A 209 -10.34 -31.83 -1.49
C LEU A 209 -11.34 -32.49 -0.52
N ILE A 210 -12.05 -33.53 -0.97
CA ILE A 210 -13.00 -34.26 -0.12
C ILE A 210 -12.29 -34.95 1.04
N LYS A 211 -11.11 -35.55 0.80
CA LYS A 211 -10.36 -36.26 1.83
C LYS A 211 -9.79 -35.33 2.90
N GLN A 212 -9.46 -34.10 2.53
CA GLN A 212 -8.86 -33.13 3.45
C GLN A 212 -9.89 -32.45 4.36
N ALA A 213 -11.16 -32.44 3.95
CA ALA A 213 -12.27 -31.88 4.72
C ALA A 213 -12.96 -32.89 5.67
N ALA A 214 -12.56 -34.17 5.64
CA ALA A 214 -13.07 -35.25 6.48
C ALA A 214 -12.12 -35.55 7.64
#